data_AF-A0A350U6H9-F1
#
_entry.id   AF-A0A350U6H9-F1
#
_cell.length_a   1.000
_cell.length_b   1.000
_cell.length_c   1.000
_cell.angle_alpha   90.00
_cell.angle_beta   90.00
_cell.angle_gamma   90.00
#
_symmetry.space_group_name_H-M   'P 1'
#
loop_
_entity.id
_entity.type
_entity.pdbx_description
1 polymer ?
#
loop_
_entity_poly.entity_id
_entity_poly.type
_entity_poly.pdbx_seq_one_letter_code
_entity_poly.pdbx_strand_id
1 'polypeptide(L)'
;MKHFIRLSVALCLLACAGSLFGQAQVSEKQEIAIFALGYYGYTIPAQALGTIDVDIQRVFLDLGRFTIMGMQQRFAAGDINTFIETIRRSKEENFVMPERFMFGEAFLTDDEFNKIVGAFIVAVPVVTSFNSQFSNNEWKTDIKTNVSFIQVSSGELIGLANVETSGTSRETQFKSIQSAIDGIPMQLQYEIRSISQFQLRTRVLTASGGTVRLELGTNMGIKLGDEYRVLREITVGDFVDVEDAGVLLISNVGERSSEAVVLYSDIPLAQDVPLQELPRQGADIAFYGNYYSYLDINYNSNPSTIALGFRTELTRGFFNLRPYAAFQVLLDMEKAIPINLFVGGMYSMYMGRLEVGGRAAVVGGSNVILAIIDNLINQTDDTYLSHYGLSAGGYASWLLTRDMKLFVNAQLDFMLGVLDGLGAGEAWNTYGGIQIGVGATFKL
;
A
#
# COMPACT_ATOMS: atom_id res chain seq x y z
N MET A 1 14.91 -5.59 -67.82
CA MET A 1 15.73 -6.06 -66.67
C MET A 1 15.81 -5.08 -65.51
N LYS A 2 16.12 -3.79 -65.71
CA LYS A 2 16.24 -2.82 -64.59
C LYS A 2 14.93 -2.56 -63.81
N HIS A 3 13.76 -2.71 -64.44
CA HIS A 3 12.46 -2.59 -63.75
C HIS A 3 12.04 -3.84 -62.96
N PHE A 4 12.50 -5.03 -63.35
CA PHE A 4 12.21 -6.26 -62.62
C PHE A 4 13.01 -6.36 -61.31
N ILE A 5 14.26 -5.90 -61.31
CA ILE A 5 15.11 -5.89 -60.10
C ILE A 5 14.58 -4.91 -59.04
N ARG A 6 14.00 -3.77 -59.45
CA ARG A 6 13.38 -2.80 -58.52
C ARG A 6 12.09 -3.33 -57.89
N LEU A 7 11.31 -4.13 -58.63
CA LEU A 7 10.09 -4.74 -58.11
C LEU A 7 10.41 -5.86 -57.10
N SER A 8 11.48 -6.64 -57.33
CA SER A 8 11.91 -7.70 -56.42
C SER A 8 12.53 -7.18 -55.12
N VAL A 9 13.26 -6.05 -55.15
CA VAL A 9 13.81 -5.42 -53.93
C VAL A 9 12.71 -4.75 -53.10
N ALA A 10 11.70 -4.16 -53.74
CA ALA A 10 10.54 -3.59 -53.03
C ALA A 10 9.68 -4.69 -52.37
N LEU A 11 9.51 -5.84 -53.03
CA LEU A 11 8.75 -6.97 -52.46
C LEU A 11 9.50 -7.68 -51.33
N CYS A 12 10.83 -7.75 -51.37
CA CYS A 12 11.64 -8.25 -50.24
C CYS A 12 11.69 -7.28 -49.05
N LEU A 13 11.63 -5.96 -49.27
CA LEU A 13 11.54 -4.98 -48.18
C LEU A 13 10.14 -4.97 -47.52
N LEU A 14 9.08 -5.26 -48.29
CA LEU A 14 7.72 -5.46 -47.76
C LEU A 14 7.55 -6.82 -47.05
N ALA A 15 8.37 -7.83 -47.37
CA ALA A 15 8.37 -9.12 -46.69
C ALA A 15 9.18 -9.13 -45.37
N CYS A 16 10.03 -8.11 -45.13
CA CYS A 16 10.69 -7.89 -43.84
C CYS A 16 9.86 -7.04 -42.86
N ALA A 17 8.68 -6.54 -43.28
CA ALA A 17 7.66 -6.01 -42.37
C ALA A 17 6.80 -7.15 -41.78
N GLY A 18 7.47 -8.26 -41.43
CA GLY A 18 6.85 -9.35 -40.70
C GLY A 18 6.36 -8.84 -39.36
N SER A 19 5.02 -8.80 -39.21
CA SER A 19 4.33 -8.98 -37.93
C SER A 19 5.01 -8.33 -36.71
N LEU A 20 4.91 -7.00 -36.60
CA LEU A 20 4.89 -6.31 -35.30
C LEU A 20 3.57 -6.65 -34.58
N PHE A 21 3.37 -7.94 -34.28
CA PHE A 21 2.30 -8.39 -33.40
C PHE A 21 2.91 -8.58 -32.01
N GLY A 22 2.46 -7.74 -31.07
CA GLY A 22 2.35 -8.08 -29.65
C GLY A 22 3.62 -8.33 -28.86
N GLN A 23 4.69 -7.53 -29.00
CA GLN A 23 5.67 -7.49 -27.91
C GLN A 23 4.97 -6.92 -26.68
N ALA A 24 4.98 -7.67 -25.57
CA ALA A 24 4.46 -7.20 -24.30
C ALA A 24 5.11 -5.85 -23.96
N GLN A 25 4.28 -4.83 -23.77
CA GLN A 25 4.74 -3.48 -23.45
C GLN A 25 5.40 -3.49 -22.08
N VAL A 26 6.71 -3.23 -22.03
CA VAL A 26 7.46 -3.09 -20.77
C VAL A 26 7.51 -1.62 -20.38
N SER A 27 7.25 -1.31 -19.12
CA SER A 27 7.28 0.06 -18.60
C SER A 27 8.69 0.63 -18.58
N GLU A 28 8.80 1.91 -18.95
CA GLU A 28 10.02 2.70 -18.85
C GLU A 28 9.85 3.81 -17.80
N LYS A 29 10.97 4.41 -17.36
CA LYS A 29 10.91 5.55 -16.43
C LYS A 29 10.26 6.74 -17.11
N GLN A 30 9.38 7.41 -16.37
CA GLN A 30 8.69 8.61 -16.83
C GLN A 30 9.27 9.84 -16.14
N GLU A 31 9.35 10.96 -16.84
CA GLU A 31 9.72 12.24 -16.23
C GLU A 31 8.50 12.89 -15.58
N ILE A 32 8.65 13.33 -14.33
CA ILE A 32 7.57 13.97 -13.58
C ILE A 32 8.05 15.25 -12.91
N ALA A 33 7.29 16.33 -13.10
CA ALA A 33 7.45 17.56 -12.34
C ALA A 33 6.47 17.55 -11.16
N ILE A 34 6.96 17.80 -9.95
CA ILE A 34 6.15 17.79 -8.73
C ILE A 34 6.15 19.19 -8.13
N PHE A 35 4.97 19.78 -8.02
CA PHE A 35 4.80 21.07 -7.34
C PHE A 35 4.78 20.95 -5.83
N ALA A 36 5.14 22.04 -5.16
CA ALA A 36 5.00 22.12 -3.71
C ALA A 36 3.51 22.15 -3.33
N LEU A 37 3.21 21.61 -2.16
CA LEU A 37 1.86 21.40 -1.64
C LEU A 37 1.07 22.70 -1.55
N GLY A 38 0.01 22.79 -2.33
CA GLY A 38 -1.00 23.84 -2.20
C GLY A 38 -1.84 23.68 -0.94
N TYR A 39 -2.37 24.77 -0.42
CA TYR A 39 -3.44 24.77 0.58
C TYR A 39 -4.31 26.02 0.38
N TYR A 40 -5.62 25.93 0.63
CA TYR A 40 -6.52 27.06 0.47
C TYR A 40 -7.55 27.11 1.59
N GLY A 41 -7.68 28.26 2.25
CA GLY A 41 -8.71 28.48 3.28
C GLY A 41 -8.47 27.79 4.62
N TYR A 42 -7.31 27.13 4.81
CA TYR A 42 -6.92 26.47 6.05
C TYR A 42 -5.64 27.07 6.63
N THR A 43 -5.61 27.23 7.95
CA THR A 43 -4.40 27.58 8.69
C THR A 43 -3.67 26.29 9.08
N ILE A 44 -2.72 25.89 8.26
CA ILE A 44 -1.90 24.69 8.51
C ILE A 44 -0.58 25.14 9.16
N PRO A 45 -0.14 24.51 10.28
CA PRO A 45 1.17 24.81 10.85
C PRO A 45 2.29 24.62 9.82
N ALA A 46 3.21 25.58 9.71
CA ALA A 46 4.26 25.57 8.68
C ALA A 46 5.14 24.30 8.74
N GLN A 47 5.38 23.78 9.94
CA GLN A 47 6.10 22.51 10.15
C GLN A 47 5.35 21.33 9.52
N ALA A 48 4.03 21.25 9.70
CA ALA A 48 3.20 20.20 9.10
C ALA A 48 3.23 20.28 7.57
N LEU A 49 3.12 21.48 7.01
CA LEU A 49 3.19 21.69 5.55
C LEU A 49 4.53 21.21 4.98
N GLY A 50 5.64 21.59 5.61
CA GLY A 50 6.98 21.18 5.18
C GLY A 50 7.22 19.67 5.27
N THR A 51 6.70 19.02 6.31
CA THR A 51 6.80 17.56 6.46
C THR A 51 6.02 16.84 5.35
N ILE A 52 4.78 17.28 5.06
CA ILE A 52 3.97 16.67 4.00
C ILE A 52 4.64 16.83 2.63
N ASP A 53 5.21 17.99 2.33
CA ASP A 53 5.97 18.22 1.09
C ASP A 53 7.10 17.20 0.90
N VAL A 54 7.92 17.00 1.95
CA VAL A 54 9.05 16.07 1.93
C VAL A 54 8.56 14.63 1.76
N ASP A 55 7.49 14.26 2.46
CA ASP A 55 6.94 12.90 2.41
C ASP A 55 6.31 12.59 1.04
N ILE A 56 5.62 13.55 0.41
CA ILE A 56 5.13 13.41 -0.96
C ILE A 56 6.31 13.20 -1.92
N GLN A 57 7.36 14.02 -1.85
CA GLN A 57 8.53 13.84 -2.72
C GLN A 57 9.21 12.48 -2.51
N ARG A 58 9.32 12.03 -1.25
CA ARG A 58 9.87 10.71 -0.91
C ARG A 58 9.05 9.58 -1.53
N VAL A 59 7.71 9.69 -1.54
CA VAL A 59 6.84 8.69 -2.18
C VAL A 59 7.19 8.51 -3.67
N PHE A 60 7.36 9.59 -4.42
CA PHE A 60 7.73 9.49 -5.83
C PHE A 60 9.12 8.88 -6.03
N LEU A 61 10.07 9.22 -5.15
CA LEU A 61 11.42 8.62 -5.17
C LEU A 61 11.34 7.11 -4.91
N ASP A 62 10.59 6.70 -3.88
CA ASP A 62 10.43 5.31 -3.46
C ASP A 62 9.68 4.44 -4.48
N LEU A 63 8.86 5.06 -5.34
CA LEU A 63 8.20 4.38 -6.46
C LEU A 63 9.19 4.00 -7.58
N GLY A 64 10.39 4.58 -7.62
CA GLY A 64 11.52 4.20 -8.50
C GLY A 64 11.32 4.41 -10.01
N ARG A 65 10.08 4.50 -10.48
CA ARG A 65 9.66 4.58 -11.89
C ARG A 65 9.60 6.00 -12.46
N PHE A 66 10.00 6.99 -11.68
CA PHE A 66 9.99 8.39 -12.07
C PHE A 66 11.39 9.02 -12.03
N THR A 67 11.66 9.89 -12.99
CA THR A 67 12.72 10.89 -12.92
C THR A 67 12.08 12.19 -12.43
N ILE A 68 12.44 12.64 -11.24
CA ILE A 68 11.71 13.68 -10.53
C ILE A 68 12.35 15.04 -10.72
N MET A 69 11.52 16.02 -11.03
CA MET A 69 11.83 17.43 -11.01
C MET A 69 10.98 18.11 -9.94
N GLY A 70 11.60 18.49 -8.82
CA GLY A 70 10.91 19.24 -7.77
C GLY A 70 10.76 20.72 -8.13
N MET A 71 9.56 21.26 -7.98
CA MET A 71 9.25 22.68 -8.19
C MET A 71 8.98 23.35 -6.84
N GLN A 72 9.38 24.61 -6.69
CA GLN A 72 9.20 25.36 -5.43
C GLN A 72 7.83 26.03 -5.34
N GLN A 73 7.17 26.21 -6.47
CA GLN A 73 5.89 26.87 -6.61
C GLN A 73 4.75 26.03 -6.04
N ARG A 74 3.77 26.71 -5.43
CA ARG A 74 2.55 26.12 -4.87
C ARG A 74 1.35 26.58 -5.69
N PHE A 75 0.46 25.67 -6.06
CA PHE A 75 -0.81 26.01 -6.70
C PHE A 75 -1.91 26.16 -5.66
N ALA A 76 -2.85 27.09 -5.84
CA ALA A 76 -4.13 26.99 -5.15
C ALA A 76 -5.03 25.96 -5.87
N ALA A 77 -6.00 25.39 -5.15
CA ALA A 77 -6.92 24.39 -5.68
C ALA A 77 -7.65 24.84 -6.97
N GLY A 78 -7.90 26.14 -7.12
CA GLY A 78 -8.57 26.73 -8.29
C GLY A 78 -7.66 26.98 -9.51
N ASP A 79 -6.34 26.95 -9.35
CA ASP A 79 -5.38 27.36 -10.39
C ASP A 79 -5.00 26.24 -11.36
N ILE A 80 -5.40 25.00 -11.07
CA ILE A 80 -5.05 23.82 -11.87
C ILE A 80 -5.65 23.92 -13.28
N ASN A 81 -6.89 24.40 -13.41
CA ASN A 81 -7.54 24.55 -14.71
C ASN A 81 -6.84 25.63 -15.56
N THR A 82 -6.52 26.78 -14.94
CA THR A 82 -5.75 27.86 -15.59
C THR A 82 -4.37 27.38 -16.05
N PHE A 83 -3.73 26.53 -15.25
CA PHE A 83 -2.48 25.88 -15.61
C PHE A 83 -2.63 24.96 -16.82
N ILE A 84 -3.63 24.07 -16.81
CA ILE A 84 -3.93 23.17 -17.93
C ILE A 84 -4.19 23.95 -19.22
N GLU A 85 -5.02 25.00 -19.16
CA GLU A 85 -5.31 25.86 -20.29
C GLU A 85 -4.06 26.57 -20.82
N THR A 86 -3.17 27.00 -19.93
CA THR A 86 -1.93 27.66 -20.32
C THR A 86 -0.97 26.70 -21.02
N ILE A 87 -0.84 25.45 -20.53
CA ILE A 87 -0.04 24.40 -21.19
C ILE A 87 -0.62 24.06 -22.58
N ARG A 88 -1.94 24.06 -22.74
CA ARG A 88 -2.57 23.85 -24.05
C ARG A 88 -2.27 25.00 -25.00
N ARG A 89 -2.45 26.24 -24.54
CA ARG A 89 -2.19 27.44 -25.34
C ARG A 89 -0.72 27.61 -25.71
N SER A 90 0.21 27.19 -24.85
CA SER A 90 1.65 27.27 -25.14
C SER A 90 2.11 26.34 -26.28
N LYS A 91 1.24 25.45 -26.73
CA LYS A 91 1.48 24.53 -27.85
C LYS A 91 0.89 25.01 -29.17
N GLU A 92 0.16 26.12 -29.16
CA GLU A 92 -0.33 26.76 -30.38
C GLU A 92 0.84 27.46 -31.09
N GLU A 93 0.92 27.32 -32.43
CA GLU A 93 2.08 27.68 -33.27
C GLU A 93 2.58 29.14 -33.15
N ASN A 94 1.85 30.04 -32.47
CA ASN A 94 2.19 31.46 -32.33
C ASN A 94 2.25 31.94 -30.86
N PHE A 95 2.43 31.04 -29.90
CA PHE A 95 2.52 31.44 -28.51
C PHE A 95 3.88 32.08 -28.18
N VAL A 96 3.87 33.39 -27.94
CA VAL A 96 5.03 34.10 -27.38
C VAL A 96 4.97 33.97 -25.86
N MET A 97 5.99 33.37 -25.27
CA MET A 97 6.10 33.17 -23.82
C MET A 97 6.40 34.52 -23.13
N PRO A 98 5.49 35.06 -22.29
CA PRO A 98 5.80 36.21 -21.44
C PRO A 98 6.81 35.83 -20.33
N GLU A 99 7.74 36.75 -20.02
CA GLU A 99 8.87 36.57 -19.08
C GLU A 99 8.50 36.06 -17.68
N ARG A 100 7.23 36.18 -17.27
CA ARG A 100 6.68 35.67 -16.00
C ARG A 100 5.24 35.20 -16.19
N PHE A 101 4.97 33.95 -15.84
CA PHE A 101 3.61 33.43 -15.73
C PHE A 101 3.13 33.43 -14.28
N MET A 102 1.94 34.00 -14.05
CA MET A 102 1.26 33.94 -12.75
C MET A 102 0.22 32.82 -12.75
N PHE A 103 0.32 31.91 -11.79
CA PHE A 103 -0.71 30.93 -11.46
C PHE A 103 -1.11 31.14 -10.00
N GLY A 104 -2.20 31.88 -9.78
CA GLY A 104 -2.56 32.34 -8.43
C GLY A 104 -1.44 33.17 -7.80
N GLU A 105 -0.85 32.67 -6.71
CA GLU A 105 0.29 33.27 -6.01
C GLU A 105 1.66 32.83 -6.53
N ALA A 106 1.73 31.82 -7.40
CA ALA A 106 2.97 31.30 -7.95
C ALA A 106 3.41 32.04 -9.22
N PHE A 107 4.69 32.40 -9.27
CA PHE A 107 5.35 32.94 -10.47
C PHE A 107 6.26 31.86 -11.05
N LEU A 108 6.09 31.55 -12.33
CA LEU A 108 7.01 30.73 -13.12
C LEU A 108 7.82 31.62 -14.05
N THR A 109 9.13 31.41 -14.05
CA THR A 109 10.06 31.96 -15.03
C THR A 109 10.03 31.16 -16.34
N ASP A 110 10.53 31.73 -17.43
CA ASP A 110 10.62 31.03 -18.73
C ASP A 110 11.40 29.71 -18.62
N ASP A 111 12.49 29.68 -17.84
CA ASP A 111 13.29 28.47 -17.60
C ASP A 111 12.49 27.40 -16.86
N GLU A 112 11.69 27.78 -15.87
CA GLU A 112 10.82 26.85 -15.12
C GLU A 112 9.67 26.34 -15.99
N PHE A 113 9.11 27.19 -16.82
CA PHE A 113 8.06 26.79 -17.76
C PHE A 113 8.60 25.82 -18.82
N ASN A 114 9.76 26.11 -19.41
CA ASN A 114 10.41 25.20 -20.36
C ASN A 114 10.74 23.85 -19.74
N LYS A 115 11.16 23.83 -18.48
CA LYS A 115 11.35 22.60 -17.70
C LYS A 115 10.06 21.79 -17.53
N ILE A 116 8.94 22.44 -17.24
CA ILE A 116 7.62 21.80 -17.14
C ILE A 116 7.17 21.24 -18.49
N VAL A 117 7.36 22.00 -19.57
CA VAL A 117 7.02 21.55 -20.94
C VAL A 117 7.88 20.35 -21.35
N GLY A 118 9.11 20.27 -20.86
CA GLY A 118 9.99 19.11 -21.02
C GLY A 118 9.54 17.88 -20.23
N ALA A 119 8.86 18.05 -19.10
CA ALA A 119 8.35 16.94 -18.31
C ALA A 119 7.20 16.22 -19.02
N PHE A 120 7.13 14.89 -18.86
CA PHE A 120 6.03 14.12 -19.43
C PHE A 120 4.73 14.33 -18.65
N ILE A 121 4.83 14.41 -17.32
CA ILE A 121 3.72 14.49 -16.39
C ILE A 121 3.98 15.56 -15.33
N VAL A 122 2.90 16.24 -14.92
CA VAL A 122 2.90 17.18 -13.81
C VAL A 122 2.04 16.64 -12.68
N ALA A 123 2.57 16.63 -11.46
CA ALA A 123 1.85 16.33 -10.23
C ALA A 123 1.61 17.60 -9.42
N VAL A 124 0.34 17.88 -9.11
CA VAL A 124 -0.08 19.05 -8.33
C VAL A 124 -0.75 18.59 -7.03
N PRO A 125 -0.02 18.57 -5.90
CA PRO A 125 -0.58 18.22 -4.60
C PRO A 125 -1.27 19.42 -3.94
N VAL A 126 -2.44 19.21 -3.34
CA VAL A 126 -3.22 20.24 -2.64
C VAL A 126 -3.91 19.66 -1.41
N VAL A 127 -3.79 20.33 -0.25
CA VAL A 127 -4.62 20.05 0.93
C VAL A 127 -6.01 20.63 0.72
N THR A 128 -7.00 19.76 0.69
CA THR A 128 -8.42 20.10 0.48
C THR A 128 -9.20 20.18 1.78
N SER A 129 -8.72 19.53 2.84
CA SER A 129 -9.27 19.64 4.19
C SER A 129 -8.18 19.46 5.24
N PHE A 130 -8.21 20.33 6.25
CA PHE A 130 -7.42 20.18 7.46
C PHE A 130 -8.32 20.52 8.65
N ASN A 131 -8.68 19.50 9.43
CA ASN A 131 -9.46 19.67 10.65
C ASN A 131 -8.64 19.14 11.82
N SER A 132 -8.43 19.98 12.84
CA SER A 132 -7.73 19.57 14.05
C SER A 132 -8.47 20.16 15.25
N GLN A 133 -9.03 19.27 16.07
CA GLN A 133 -9.92 19.65 17.17
C GLN A 133 -9.67 18.79 18.39
N PHE A 134 -9.89 19.36 19.58
CA PHE A 134 -9.90 18.62 20.82
C PHE A 134 -11.32 18.12 21.11
N SER A 135 -11.52 16.81 21.23
CA SER A 135 -12.82 16.17 21.48
C SER A 135 -12.61 14.89 22.28
N ASN A 136 -13.54 14.55 23.18
CA ASN A 136 -13.47 13.32 23.99
C ASN A 136 -12.13 13.12 24.72
N ASN A 137 -11.57 14.20 25.27
CA ASN A 137 -10.28 14.20 25.99
C ASN A 137 -9.05 13.85 25.11
N GLU A 138 -9.17 13.97 23.78
CA GLU A 138 -8.07 13.78 22.84
C GLU A 138 -8.08 14.81 21.71
N TRP A 139 -6.91 15.14 21.19
CA TRP A 139 -6.77 15.82 19.91
C TRP A 139 -7.04 14.82 18.79
N LYS A 140 -7.91 15.20 17.86
CA LYS A 140 -8.15 14.48 16.61
C LYS A 140 -7.82 15.41 15.45
N THR A 141 -6.98 14.92 14.54
CA THR A 141 -6.63 15.61 13.31
C THR A 141 -7.01 14.74 12.12
N ASP A 142 -7.72 15.31 11.16
CA ASP A 142 -8.05 14.72 9.87
C ASP A 142 -7.46 15.59 8.75
N ILE A 143 -6.72 14.97 7.82
CA ILE A 143 -6.07 15.64 6.69
C ILE A 143 -6.56 14.98 5.40
N LYS A 144 -7.03 15.81 4.46
CA LYS A 144 -7.35 15.38 3.10
C LYS A 144 -6.43 16.07 2.11
N THR A 145 -5.74 15.28 1.31
CA THR A 145 -4.79 15.75 0.30
C THR A 145 -5.11 15.09 -1.03
N ASN A 146 -5.19 15.91 -2.08
CA ASN A 146 -5.42 15.46 -3.44
C ASN A 146 -4.16 15.73 -4.26
N VAL A 147 -3.73 14.75 -5.06
CA VAL A 147 -2.64 14.94 -6.02
C VAL A 147 -3.19 14.72 -7.43
N SER A 148 -3.23 15.79 -8.21
CA SER A 148 -3.70 15.74 -9.60
C SER A 148 -2.54 15.45 -10.54
N PHE A 149 -2.74 14.52 -11.48
CA PHE A 149 -1.74 14.14 -12.47
C PHE A 149 -2.17 14.61 -13.85
N ILE A 150 -1.37 15.48 -14.47
CA ILE A 150 -1.66 16.08 -15.77
C ILE A 150 -0.61 15.60 -16.76
N GLN A 151 -1.04 15.03 -17.87
CA GLN A 151 -0.14 14.73 -18.96
C GLN A 151 0.15 16.02 -19.73
N VAL A 152 1.42 16.41 -19.79
CA VAL A 152 1.82 17.67 -20.41
C VAL A 152 1.52 17.64 -21.91
N SER A 153 1.76 16.51 -22.59
CA SER A 153 1.57 16.35 -24.05
C SER A 153 0.17 16.75 -24.53
N SER A 154 -0.88 16.34 -23.81
CA SER A 154 -2.29 16.61 -24.14
C SER A 154 -2.94 17.70 -23.28
N GLY A 155 -2.35 18.03 -22.12
CA GLY A 155 -3.01 18.85 -21.10
C GLY A 155 -4.24 18.16 -20.52
N GLU A 156 -4.25 16.83 -20.42
CA GLU A 156 -5.35 16.06 -19.85
C GLU A 156 -5.03 15.59 -18.43
N LEU A 157 -6.04 15.57 -17.57
CA LEU A 157 -5.96 14.94 -16.26
C LEU A 157 -5.99 13.42 -16.44
N ILE A 158 -4.87 12.75 -16.16
CA ILE A 158 -4.73 11.29 -16.31
C ILE A 158 -5.09 10.52 -15.05
N GLY A 159 -5.13 11.20 -13.90
CA GLY A 159 -5.49 10.57 -12.63
C GLY A 159 -5.52 11.56 -11.47
N LEU A 160 -6.14 11.11 -10.39
CA LEU A 160 -6.22 11.82 -9.11
C LEU A 160 -5.93 10.81 -8.01
N ALA A 161 -4.96 11.12 -7.15
CA ALA A 161 -4.73 10.37 -5.91
C ALA A 161 -5.38 11.11 -4.75
N ASN A 162 -6.30 10.44 -4.05
CA ASN A 162 -6.97 11.01 -2.88
C ASN A 162 -6.44 10.35 -1.61
N VAL A 163 -5.87 11.16 -0.73
CA VAL A 163 -5.29 10.71 0.54
C VAL A 163 -6.14 11.29 1.67
N GLU A 164 -6.62 10.42 2.55
CA GLU A 164 -7.40 10.79 3.73
C GLU A 164 -6.81 10.07 4.93
N THR A 165 -6.17 10.85 5.80
CA THR A 165 -5.49 10.33 6.98
C THR A 165 -6.01 10.99 8.23
N SER A 166 -5.96 10.25 9.32
CA SER A 166 -6.38 10.72 10.63
C SER A 166 -5.35 10.34 11.68
N GLY A 167 -5.19 11.18 12.70
CA GLY A 167 -4.33 10.92 13.85
C GLY A 167 -4.97 11.42 15.12
N THR A 168 -4.66 10.76 16.23
CA THR A 168 -5.18 11.08 17.57
C THR A 168 -4.05 11.18 18.59
N SER A 169 -4.19 12.06 19.58
CA SER A 169 -3.29 12.13 20.75
C SER A 169 -3.95 12.87 21.90
N ARG A 170 -3.89 12.32 23.11
CA ARG A 170 -4.32 12.97 24.36
C ARG A 170 -3.34 14.03 24.83
N GLU A 171 -2.07 13.91 24.42
CA GLU A 171 -1.01 14.79 24.90
C GLU A 171 -0.97 16.14 24.18
N THR A 172 -0.89 16.14 22.84
CA THR A 172 -0.71 17.39 22.08
C THR A 172 -1.35 17.35 20.70
N GLN A 173 -1.81 18.52 20.24
CA GLN A 173 -2.26 18.71 18.87
C GLN A 173 -1.17 18.36 17.84
N PHE A 174 0.09 18.64 18.16
CA PHE A 174 1.20 18.35 17.27
C PHE A 174 1.35 16.83 17.03
N LYS A 175 1.25 16.01 18.08
CA LYS A 175 1.31 14.54 17.95
C LYS A 175 0.16 14.00 17.10
N SER A 176 -1.07 14.51 17.28
CA SER A 176 -2.20 14.07 16.44
C SER A 176 -2.01 14.47 14.98
N ILE A 177 -1.46 15.65 14.71
CA ILE A 177 -1.10 16.08 13.34
C ILE A 177 -0.02 15.18 12.76
N GLN A 178 1.07 14.91 13.50
CA GLN A 178 2.17 14.07 13.02
C GLN A 178 1.68 12.65 12.70
N SER A 179 0.85 12.07 13.57
CA SER A 179 0.25 10.75 13.33
C SER A 179 -0.61 10.72 12.06
N ALA A 180 -1.34 11.81 11.74
CA ALA A 180 -2.08 11.90 10.48
C ALA A 180 -1.14 12.00 9.27
N ILE A 181 -0.03 12.75 9.39
CA ILE A 181 0.97 12.89 8.33
C ILE A 181 1.66 11.54 8.05
N ASP A 182 2.01 10.77 9.08
CA ASP A 182 2.71 9.49 8.96
C ASP A 182 1.93 8.44 8.12
N GLY A 183 0.61 8.60 7.98
CA GLY A 183 -0.24 7.75 7.13
C GLY A 183 -0.19 8.09 5.63
N ILE A 184 0.21 9.32 5.27
CA ILE A 184 0.17 9.84 3.90
C ILE A 184 1.01 8.98 2.94
N PRO A 185 2.26 8.60 3.26
CA PRO A 185 3.12 7.90 2.31
C PRO A 185 2.57 6.58 1.80
N MET A 186 1.97 5.78 2.70
CA MET A 186 1.42 4.46 2.36
C MET A 186 0.22 4.60 1.41
N GLN A 187 -0.73 5.46 1.78
CA GLN A 187 -1.93 5.68 0.98
C GLN A 187 -1.59 6.33 -0.37
N LEU A 188 -0.73 7.34 -0.40
CA LEU A 188 -0.33 7.99 -1.64
C LEU A 188 0.37 7.02 -2.60
N GLN A 189 1.25 6.15 -2.10
CA GLN A 189 1.87 5.11 -2.94
C GLN A 189 0.83 4.19 -3.57
N TYR A 190 -0.17 3.76 -2.81
CA TYR A 190 -1.25 2.92 -3.32
C TYR A 190 -2.06 3.64 -4.41
N GLU A 191 -2.48 4.88 -4.14
CA GLU A 191 -3.28 5.66 -5.07
C GLU A 191 -2.54 5.92 -6.40
N ILE A 192 -1.25 6.28 -6.34
CA ILE A 192 -0.42 6.47 -7.54
C ILE A 192 -0.29 5.17 -8.33
N ARG A 193 -0.01 4.04 -7.67
CA ARG A 193 0.09 2.72 -8.33
C ARG A 193 -1.25 2.24 -8.88
N SER A 194 -2.36 2.78 -8.39
CA SER A 194 -3.71 2.43 -8.87
C SER A 194 -4.08 3.17 -10.15
N ILE A 195 -3.38 4.24 -10.51
CA ILE A 195 -3.55 4.93 -11.79
C ILE A 195 -3.01 4.04 -12.91
N SER A 196 -3.85 3.72 -13.89
CA SER A 196 -3.56 2.73 -14.94
C SER A 196 -2.29 3.03 -15.74
N GLN A 197 -1.97 4.31 -15.94
CA GLN A 197 -0.79 4.81 -16.65
C GLN A 197 0.50 4.62 -15.85
N PHE A 198 0.41 4.44 -14.53
CA PHE A 198 1.56 4.27 -13.63
C PHE A 198 1.77 2.82 -13.21
N GLN A 199 0.80 1.93 -13.44
CA GLN A 199 0.95 0.51 -13.20
C GLN A 199 2.07 -0.05 -14.06
N LEU A 200 3.02 -0.74 -13.43
CA LEU A 200 4.10 -1.37 -14.19
C LEU A 200 3.57 -2.50 -15.05
N ARG A 201 3.90 -2.44 -16.34
CA ARG A 201 3.77 -3.56 -17.27
C ARG A 201 5.14 -4.16 -17.51
N THR A 202 5.19 -5.47 -17.52
CA THR A 202 6.42 -6.25 -17.70
C THR A 202 6.07 -7.56 -18.39
N ARG A 203 7.05 -8.44 -18.55
CA ARG A 203 6.87 -9.73 -19.19
C ARG A 203 7.70 -10.82 -18.52
N VAL A 204 7.29 -12.05 -18.75
CA VAL A 204 8.04 -13.24 -18.33
C VAL A 204 9.32 -13.36 -19.15
N LEU A 205 10.46 -13.46 -18.48
CA LEU A 205 11.74 -13.80 -19.11
C LEU A 205 11.95 -15.31 -19.16
N THR A 206 11.64 -16.00 -18.06
CA THR A 206 11.77 -17.45 -17.93
C THR A 206 10.91 -17.96 -16.78
N ALA A 207 10.45 -19.20 -16.86
CA ALA A 207 9.71 -19.88 -15.81
C ALA A 207 10.32 -21.27 -15.57
N SER A 208 10.55 -21.61 -14.30
CA SER A 208 11.12 -22.90 -13.90
C SER A 208 10.70 -23.24 -12.48
N GLY A 209 10.29 -24.49 -12.23
CA GLY A 209 10.08 -24.99 -10.86
C GLY A 209 9.06 -24.20 -10.01
N GLY A 210 8.04 -23.62 -10.62
CA GLY A 210 7.02 -22.82 -9.92
C GLY A 210 7.44 -21.37 -9.61
N THR A 211 8.62 -20.96 -10.07
CA THR A 211 9.08 -19.57 -10.03
C THR A 211 9.18 -18.99 -11.44
N VAL A 212 9.06 -17.67 -11.51
CA VAL A 212 9.06 -16.89 -12.74
C VAL A 212 10.02 -15.73 -12.57
N ARG A 213 10.85 -15.48 -13.56
CA ARG A 213 11.66 -14.26 -13.63
C ARG A 213 11.01 -13.28 -14.59
N LEU A 214 10.91 -12.01 -14.19
CA LEU A 214 10.30 -10.93 -14.97
C LEU A 214 11.30 -9.82 -15.27
N GLU A 215 11.03 -9.09 -16.35
CA GLU A 215 11.86 -8.00 -16.85
C GLU A 215 11.48 -6.68 -16.19
N LEU A 216 11.83 -6.47 -14.92
CA LEU A 216 11.87 -5.21 -14.17
C LEU A 216 12.43 -5.50 -12.76
N GLY A 217 13.01 -4.51 -12.09
CA GLY A 217 13.62 -4.68 -10.77
C GLY A 217 13.43 -3.50 -9.84
N THR A 218 14.33 -3.39 -8.84
CA THR A 218 14.35 -2.26 -7.90
C THR A 218 14.50 -0.92 -8.63
N ASN A 219 15.12 -0.90 -9.81
CA ASN A 219 15.24 0.31 -10.64
C ASN A 219 13.90 0.91 -11.05
N MET A 220 12.81 0.13 -11.03
CA MET A 220 11.43 0.55 -11.31
C MET A 220 10.55 0.55 -10.06
N GLY A 221 11.14 0.36 -8.87
CA GLY A 221 10.44 0.39 -7.58
C GLY A 221 9.67 -0.87 -7.23
N ILE A 222 10.03 -2.01 -7.84
CA ILE A 222 9.53 -3.32 -7.40
C ILE A 222 10.10 -3.65 -6.02
N LYS A 223 9.27 -4.16 -5.12
CA LYS A 223 9.62 -4.59 -3.77
C LYS A 223 9.19 -6.05 -3.56
N LEU A 224 9.80 -6.69 -2.56
CA LEU A 224 9.33 -8.00 -2.07
C LEU A 224 7.85 -7.91 -1.69
N GLY A 225 7.10 -8.97 -1.95
CA GLY A 225 5.68 -9.03 -1.62
C GLY A 225 4.77 -8.20 -2.53
N ASP A 226 5.31 -7.48 -3.52
CA ASP A 226 4.47 -6.94 -4.60
C ASP A 226 3.79 -8.09 -5.38
N GLU A 227 2.61 -7.82 -5.92
CA GLU A 227 1.85 -8.79 -6.70
C GLU A 227 1.75 -8.35 -8.16
N TYR A 228 1.77 -9.34 -9.06
CA TYR A 228 1.57 -9.13 -10.48
C TYR A 228 0.48 -10.06 -10.99
N ARG A 229 -0.42 -9.53 -11.82
CA ARG A 229 -1.41 -10.32 -12.54
C ARG A 229 -0.84 -10.79 -13.86
N VAL A 230 -1.16 -12.04 -14.19
CA VAL A 230 -0.86 -12.64 -15.49
C VAL A 230 -1.99 -12.25 -16.43
N LEU A 231 -1.66 -11.65 -17.57
CA LEU A 231 -2.64 -11.20 -18.53
C LEU A 231 -2.80 -12.25 -19.64
N ARG A 232 -4.05 -12.54 -20.03
CA ARG A 232 -4.39 -13.34 -21.20
C ARG A 232 -5.09 -12.45 -22.21
N GLU A 233 -4.51 -12.36 -23.40
CA GLU A 233 -5.16 -11.71 -24.54
C GLU A 233 -6.14 -12.69 -25.18
N ILE A 234 -7.39 -12.27 -25.35
CA ILE A 234 -8.43 -13.03 -26.04
C ILE A 234 -8.90 -12.19 -27.22
N THR A 235 -8.74 -12.73 -28.43
CA THR A 235 -9.26 -12.08 -29.63
C THR A 235 -10.72 -12.48 -29.83
N VAL A 236 -11.63 -11.51 -29.79
CA VAL A 236 -13.07 -11.69 -30.05
C VAL A 236 -13.43 -10.86 -31.28
N GLY A 237 -13.42 -11.51 -32.46
CA GLY A 237 -13.57 -10.82 -33.74
C GLY A 237 -12.37 -9.91 -34.02
N ASP A 238 -12.60 -8.62 -34.22
CA ASP A 238 -11.55 -7.61 -34.45
C ASP A 238 -11.06 -6.92 -33.16
N PHE A 239 -11.61 -7.31 -32.00
CA PHE A 239 -11.23 -6.74 -30.70
C PHE A 239 -10.27 -7.69 -29.97
N VAL A 240 -9.23 -7.10 -29.37
CA VAL A 240 -8.36 -7.80 -28.40
C VAL A 240 -8.85 -7.39 -27.02
N ASP A 241 -9.37 -8.36 -26.27
CA ASP A 241 -9.71 -8.22 -24.87
C ASP A 241 -8.57 -8.77 -24.00
N VAL A 242 -8.43 -8.25 -22.77
CA VAL A 242 -7.37 -8.62 -21.85
C VAL A 242 -7.98 -9.06 -20.52
N GLU A 243 -7.84 -10.34 -20.21
CA GLU A 243 -8.37 -10.96 -19.00
C GLU A 243 -7.27 -11.30 -17.98
N ASP A 244 -7.64 -11.35 -16.70
CA ASP A 244 -6.78 -11.81 -15.62
C ASP A 244 -6.72 -13.34 -15.58
N ALA A 245 -5.53 -13.91 -15.75
CA ALA A 245 -5.31 -15.36 -15.85
C ALA A 245 -4.36 -15.92 -14.77
N GLY A 246 -4.03 -15.15 -13.73
CA GLY A 246 -3.12 -15.61 -12.69
C GLY A 246 -2.60 -14.52 -11.78
N VAL A 247 -1.96 -14.93 -10.69
CA VAL A 247 -1.29 -14.03 -9.74
C VAL A 247 0.08 -14.58 -9.38
N LEU A 248 1.07 -13.69 -9.43
CA LEU A 248 2.46 -13.90 -9.04
C LEU A 248 2.78 -13.03 -7.82
N LEU A 249 3.63 -13.53 -6.93
CA LEU A 249 4.09 -12.82 -5.73
C LEU A 249 5.61 -12.68 -5.77
N ILE A 250 6.12 -11.45 -5.69
CA ILE A 250 7.55 -11.17 -5.77
C ILE A 250 8.29 -11.75 -4.55
N SER A 251 9.21 -12.67 -4.82
CA SER A 251 10.00 -13.39 -3.81
C SER A 251 11.45 -12.91 -3.72
N ASN A 252 11.97 -12.31 -4.80
CA ASN A 252 13.31 -11.74 -4.85
C ASN A 252 13.35 -10.58 -5.85
N VAL A 253 14.15 -9.55 -5.57
CA VAL A 253 14.24 -8.35 -6.43
C VAL A 253 15.70 -8.07 -6.76
N GLY A 254 16.05 -8.17 -8.04
CA GLY A 254 17.33 -7.69 -8.57
C GLY A 254 17.21 -6.26 -9.09
N GLU A 255 18.30 -5.70 -9.62
CA GLU A 255 18.30 -4.33 -10.12
C GLU A 255 17.37 -4.14 -11.33
N ARG A 256 17.39 -5.08 -12.29
CA ARG A 256 16.65 -5.01 -13.57
C ARG A 256 15.74 -6.20 -13.83
N SER A 257 15.76 -7.19 -12.95
CA SER A 257 14.91 -8.38 -13.06
C SER A 257 14.51 -8.84 -11.67
N SER A 258 13.31 -9.36 -11.53
CA SER A 258 12.77 -9.86 -10.26
C SER A 258 12.31 -11.30 -10.41
N GLU A 259 12.28 -12.03 -9.31
CA GLU A 259 11.73 -13.39 -9.24
C GLU A 259 10.44 -13.37 -8.46
N ALA A 260 9.47 -14.16 -8.92
CA ALA A 260 8.17 -14.31 -8.32
C ALA A 260 7.84 -15.79 -8.17
N VAL A 261 7.14 -16.14 -7.08
CA VAL A 261 6.46 -17.41 -6.96
C VAL A 261 5.09 -17.32 -7.63
N VAL A 262 4.67 -18.39 -8.31
CA VAL A 262 3.35 -18.45 -8.92
C VAL A 262 2.34 -18.86 -7.85
N LEU A 263 1.40 -17.99 -7.49
CA LEU A 263 0.30 -18.37 -6.59
C LEU A 263 -0.71 -19.22 -7.36
N TYR A 264 -1.10 -18.78 -8.55
CA TYR A 264 -1.81 -19.60 -9.53
C TYR A 264 -1.68 -18.98 -10.91
N SER A 265 -1.87 -19.80 -11.95
CA SER A 265 -2.09 -19.32 -13.30
C SER A 265 -2.92 -20.32 -14.10
N ASP A 266 -3.82 -19.79 -14.91
CA ASP A 266 -4.70 -20.52 -15.82
C ASP A 266 -4.07 -20.69 -17.21
N ILE A 267 -2.90 -20.08 -17.46
CA ILE A 267 -2.11 -20.25 -18.67
C ILE A 267 -0.67 -20.69 -18.37
N PRO A 268 0.01 -21.35 -19.32
CA PRO A 268 1.46 -21.55 -19.21
C PRO A 268 2.20 -20.20 -19.21
N LEU A 269 3.14 -20.04 -18.27
CA LEU A 269 3.98 -18.84 -18.15
C LEU A 269 5.20 -18.95 -19.06
N ALA A 270 4.96 -18.96 -20.36
CA ALA A 270 6.01 -18.92 -21.37
C ALA A 270 6.73 -17.56 -21.38
N GLN A 271 7.88 -17.50 -22.05
CA GLN A 271 8.55 -16.24 -22.32
C GLN A 271 7.60 -15.25 -23.01
N ASP A 272 7.72 -13.98 -22.67
CA ASP A 272 6.95 -12.85 -23.22
C ASP A 272 5.48 -12.77 -22.80
N VAL A 273 5.01 -13.67 -21.92
CA VAL A 273 3.68 -13.53 -21.32
C VAL A 273 3.59 -12.17 -20.59
N PRO A 274 2.58 -11.33 -20.91
CA PRO A 274 2.44 -10.01 -20.33
C PRO A 274 2.00 -10.10 -18.86
N LEU A 275 2.64 -9.27 -18.04
CA LEU A 275 2.38 -9.14 -16.63
C LEU A 275 2.07 -7.67 -16.31
N GLN A 276 1.17 -7.46 -15.37
CA GLN A 276 0.85 -6.11 -14.89
C GLN A 276 0.85 -6.07 -13.37
N GLU A 277 1.35 -4.98 -12.82
CA GLU A 277 1.33 -4.74 -11.39
C GLU A 277 -0.11 -4.78 -10.86
N LEU A 278 -0.30 -5.48 -9.75
CA LEU A 278 -1.54 -5.48 -8.99
C LEU A 278 -1.32 -4.57 -7.78
N PRO A 279 -1.78 -3.31 -7.81
CA PRO A 279 -1.52 -2.35 -6.75
C PRO A 279 -2.19 -2.80 -5.45
N ARG A 280 -1.37 -2.92 -4.40
CA ARG A 280 -1.77 -3.23 -3.02
C ARG A 280 -1.37 -2.07 -2.12
N GLN A 281 -2.17 -1.78 -1.10
CA GLN A 281 -1.79 -0.91 0.03
C GLN A 281 -0.57 -1.43 0.77
N GLY A 282 -0.30 -2.74 0.67
CA GLY A 282 0.91 -3.35 1.23
C GLY A 282 0.70 -3.86 2.65
N ALA A 283 -0.55 -4.06 3.04
CA ALA A 283 -0.94 -4.76 4.24
C ALA A 283 -2.11 -5.71 3.95
N ASP A 284 -2.12 -6.87 4.60
CA ASP A 284 -3.27 -7.76 4.60
C ASP A 284 -4.03 -7.60 5.92
N ILE A 285 -5.37 -7.58 5.89
CA ILE A 285 -6.20 -7.62 7.11
C ILE A 285 -6.92 -8.96 7.22
N ALA A 286 -6.78 -9.60 8.38
CA ALA A 286 -7.36 -10.90 8.67
C ALA A 286 -8.33 -10.81 9.85
N PHE A 287 -9.56 -11.27 9.68
CA PHE A 287 -10.53 -11.42 10.76
C PHE A 287 -10.62 -12.89 11.17
N TYR A 288 -10.69 -13.17 12.47
CA TYR A 288 -10.74 -14.54 12.97
C TYR A 288 -11.63 -14.71 14.19
N GLY A 289 -12.11 -15.94 14.35
CA GLY A 289 -12.74 -16.44 15.56
C GLY A 289 -12.07 -17.75 15.96
N ASN A 290 -11.58 -17.79 17.20
CA ASN A 290 -10.89 -18.96 17.74
C ASN A 290 -11.64 -19.50 18.95
N TYR A 291 -11.66 -20.82 19.08
CA TYR A 291 -11.95 -21.47 20.34
C TYR A 291 -10.69 -21.44 21.19
N TYR A 292 -10.78 -20.92 22.42
CA TYR A 292 -9.67 -20.73 23.34
C TYR A 292 -9.85 -21.65 24.55
N SER A 293 -8.95 -22.61 24.74
CA SER A 293 -8.92 -23.50 25.90
C SER A 293 -7.84 -23.03 26.85
N TYR A 294 -8.21 -22.75 28.09
CA TYR A 294 -7.23 -22.35 29.10
C TYR A 294 -6.34 -23.53 29.49
N LEU A 295 -5.05 -23.26 29.70
CA LEU A 295 -4.14 -24.18 30.34
C LEU A 295 -4.44 -24.15 31.85
N ASP A 296 -4.38 -25.31 32.49
CA ASP A 296 -4.75 -25.52 33.90
C ASP A 296 -3.68 -24.99 34.85
N ILE A 297 -3.39 -23.68 34.76
CA ILE A 297 -2.32 -23.03 35.53
C ILE A 297 -2.89 -22.35 36.78
N ASN A 298 -4.20 -22.04 36.84
CA ASN A 298 -4.89 -21.39 37.97
C ASN A 298 -6.45 -21.40 37.85
N TYR A 299 -7.07 -22.34 37.12
CA TYR A 299 -8.48 -22.21 36.68
C TYR A 299 -9.48 -23.01 37.53
N ASN A 300 -10.58 -22.37 38.00
CA ASN A 300 -11.61 -23.04 38.83
C ASN A 300 -13.04 -23.07 38.25
N SER A 301 -13.34 -22.38 37.13
CA SER A 301 -14.75 -22.13 36.74
C SER A 301 -15.10 -22.36 35.26
N ASN A 302 -14.33 -21.85 34.29
CA ASN A 302 -14.65 -22.00 32.86
C ASN A 302 -13.46 -22.46 31.98
N PRO A 303 -13.41 -23.72 31.54
CA PRO A 303 -12.22 -24.27 30.88
C PRO A 303 -11.94 -23.66 29.49
N SER A 304 -12.89 -22.92 28.90
CA SER A 304 -12.75 -22.37 27.56
C SER A 304 -13.58 -21.13 27.29
N THR A 305 -13.17 -20.34 26.30
CA THR A 305 -13.91 -19.17 25.80
C THR A 305 -13.79 -19.04 24.28
N ILE A 306 -14.47 -18.06 23.71
CA ILE A 306 -14.34 -17.65 22.31
C ILE A 306 -13.45 -16.41 22.28
N ALA A 307 -12.49 -16.40 21.36
CA ALA A 307 -11.65 -15.25 21.12
C ALA A 307 -11.89 -14.70 19.71
N LEU A 308 -12.27 -13.43 19.63
CA LEU A 308 -12.52 -12.73 18.37
C LEU A 308 -11.43 -11.70 18.15
N GLY A 309 -10.97 -11.54 16.92
CA GLY A 309 -9.92 -10.58 16.66
C GLY A 309 -9.71 -10.28 15.20
N PHE A 310 -8.81 -9.33 14.97
CA PHE A 310 -8.26 -9.05 13.67
C PHE A 310 -6.74 -8.96 13.74
N ARG A 311 -6.09 -9.13 12.60
CA ARG A 311 -4.64 -9.02 12.44
C ARG A 311 -4.32 -8.25 11.18
N THR A 312 -3.33 -7.39 11.25
CA THR A 312 -2.74 -6.72 10.10
C THR A 312 -1.33 -7.25 9.86
N GLU A 313 -0.99 -7.54 8.61
CA GLU A 313 0.30 -8.11 8.20
C GLU A 313 0.92 -7.19 7.16
N LEU A 314 2.15 -6.71 7.36
CA LEU A 314 2.83 -5.93 6.32
C LEU A 314 3.31 -6.88 5.21
N THR A 315 2.84 -6.65 3.99
CA THR A 315 3.15 -7.50 2.84
C THR A 315 4.18 -6.87 1.93
N ARG A 316 4.09 -5.56 1.67
CA ARG A 316 5.03 -4.88 0.77
C ARG A 316 6.36 -4.62 1.47
N GLY A 317 7.45 -4.99 0.80
CA GLY A 317 8.82 -4.99 1.35
C GLY A 317 9.20 -6.28 2.06
N PHE A 318 8.27 -7.24 2.18
CA PHE A 318 8.47 -8.50 2.89
C PHE A 318 8.00 -9.67 2.04
N PHE A 319 8.52 -10.88 2.29
CA PHE A 319 8.09 -12.07 1.56
C PHE A 319 7.83 -13.22 2.55
N ASN A 320 8.89 -13.93 2.95
CA ASN A 320 8.74 -15.04 3.88
C ASN A 320 8.52 -14.57 5.32
N LEU A 321 9.29 -13.59 5.79
CA LEU A 321 9.18 -13.04 7.14
C LEU A 321 8.48 -11.68 7.09
N ARG A 322 7.28 -11.60 7.65
CA ARG A 322 6.42 -10.40 7.65
C ARG A 322 6.16 -9.92 9.08
N PRO A 323 6.33 -8.62 9.37
CA PRO A 323 5.81 -8.03 10.61
C PRO A 323 4.29 -8.12 10.65
N TYR A 324 3.73 -8.36 11.84
CA TYR A 324 2.29 -8.30 12.04
C TYR A 324 1.94 -7.67 13.39
N ALA A 325 0.76 -7.07 13.42
CA ALA A 325 0.09 -6.68 14.66
C ALA A 325 -1.29 -7.33 14.71
N ALA A 326 -1.75 -7.75 15.88
CA ALA A 326 -3.08 -8.30 16.04
C ALA A 326 -3.77 -7.75 17.28
N PHE A 327 -5.09 -7.66 17.21
CA PHE A 327 -5.97 -7.33 18.31
C PHE A 327 -6.89 -8.52 18.56
N GLN A 328 -7.11 -8.86 19.82
CA GLN A 328 -7.98 -9.97 20.21
C GLN A 328 -8.77 -9.61 21.46
N VAL A 329 -10.02 -10.05 21.51
CA VAL A 329 -10.89 -9.98 22.68
C VAL A 329 -11.29 -11.40 23.06
N LEU A 330 -11.12 -11.76 24.33
CA LEU A 330 -11.58 -13.02 24.89
C LEU A 330 -12.94 -12.77 25.55
N LEU A 331 -13.97 -13.50 25.12
CA LEU A 331 -15.34 -13.35 25.63
C LEU A 331 -15.52 -14.07 26.97
N ASP A 332 -14.63 -13.77 27.92
CA ASP A 332 -14.63 -14.31 29.27
C ASP A 332 -15.04 -13.23 30.28
N MET A 333 -16.26 -13.34 30.79
CA MET A 333 -16.81 -12.39 31.75
C MET A 333 -16.13 -12.45 33.12
N GLU A 334 -15.58 -13.61 33.51
CA GLU A 334 -14.92 -13.78 34.81
C GLU A 334 -13.60 -12.98 34.85
N LYS A 335 -12.93 -12.87 33.70
CA LYS A 335 -11.72 -12.05 33.52
C LYS A 335 -11.98 -10.64 33.02
N ALA A 336 -13.22 -10.15 33.17
CA ALA A 336 -13.62 -8.82 32.74
C ALA A 336 -13.36 -8.54 31.25
N ILE A 337 -13.50 -9.57 30.41
CA ILE A 337 -13.29 -9.53 28.96
C ILE A 337 -11.87 -9.06 28.61
N PRO A 338 -10.87 -9.96 28.63
CA PRO A 338 -9.50 -9.63 28.28
C PRO A 338 -9.37 -9.09 26.85
N ILE A 339 -8.53 -8.07 26.69
CA ILE A 339 -8.17 -7.46 25.41
C ILE A 339 -6.66 -7.58 25.23
N ASN A 340 -6.22 -8.16 24.12
CA ASN A 340 -4.81 -8.43 23.83
C ASN A 340 -4.36 -7.76 22.54
N LEU A 341 -3.20 -7.10 22.59
CA LEU A 341 -2.47 -6.57 21.46
C LEU A 341 -1.20 -7.39 21.26
N PHE A 342 -1.03 -7.93 20.06
CA PHE A 342 0.11 -8.75 19.65
C PHE A 342 0.97 -7.95 18.69
N VAL A 343 2.28 -7.97 18.88
CA VAL A 343 3.24 -7.41 17.91
C VAL A 343 4.35 -8.44 17.70
N GLY A 344 4.59 -8.79 16.44
CA GLY A 344 5.53 -9.86 16.16
C GLY A 344 5.84 -10.08 14.68
N GLY A 345 6.33 -11.28 14.39
CA GLY A 345 6.72 -11.71 13.05
C GLY A 345 6.02 -13.01 12.67
N MET A 346 5.70 -13.15 11.39
CA MET A 346 5.19 -14.38 10.81
C MET A 346 6.07 -14.85 9.67
N TYR A 347 6.37 -16.14 9.66
CA TYR A 347 7.05 -16.83 8.58
C TYR A 347 6.01 -17.52 7.68
N SER A 348 6.19 -17.45 6.37
CA SER A 348 5.23 -17.91 5.36
C SER A 348 5.95 -18.69 4.27
N MET A 349 5.38 -19.81 3.85
CA MET A 349 5.83 -20.61 2.72
C MET A 349 4.70 -20.78 1.74
N TYR A 350 4.96 -20.48 0.46
CA TYR A 350 3.97 -20.52 -0.61
C TYR A 350 4.15 -21.75 -1.48
N MET A 351 3.07 -22.51 -1.68
CA MET A 351 2.97 -23.68 -2.54
C MET A 351 1.76 -23.52 -3.46
N GLY A 352 1.88 -22.61 -4.43
CA GLY A 352 0.74 -22.17 -5.23
C GLY A 352 -0.27 -21.40 -4.38
N ARG A 353 -1.52 -21.84 -4.39
CA ARG A 353 -2.62 -21.21 -3.62
C ARG A 353 -2.56 -21.51 -2.12
N LEU A 354 -1.81 -22.53 -1.73
CA LEU A 354 -1.61 -22.90 -0.33
C LEU A 354 -0.46 -22.09 0.26
N GLU A 355 -0.71 -21.46 1.39
CA GLU A 355 0.30 -20.81 2.22
C GLU A 355 0.29 -21.47 3.60
N VAL A 356 1.46 -21.83 4.10
CA VAL A 356 1.61 -22.40 5.45
C VAL A 356 2.69 -21.64 6.20
N GLY A 357 2.55 -21.52 7.50
CA GLY A 357 3.48 -20.68 8.25
C GLY A 357 3.38 -20.79 9.75
N GLY A 358 4.29 -20.06 10.39
CA GLY A 358 4.36 -19.89 11.84
C GLY A 358 4.33 -18.41 12.21
N ARG A 359 3.89 -18.11 13.42
CA ARG A 359 3.88 -16.75 13.98
C ARG A 359 4.38 -16.76 15.40
N ALA A 360 5.06 -15.70 15.80
CA ALA A 360 5.44 -15.45 17.18
C ALA A 360 5.34 -13.95 17.48
N ALA A 361 4.87 -13.61 18.67
CA ALA A 361 4.68 -12.23 19.11
C ALA A 361 4.89 -12.07 20.61
N VAL A 362 5.24 -10.84 20.98
CA VAL A 362 5.02 -10.33 22.33
C VAL A 362 3.59 -9.82 22.42
N VAL A 363 3.01 -9.95 23.61
CA VAL A 363 1.60 -9.60 23.84
C VAL A 363 1.50 -8.64 25.02
N GLY A 364 0.79 -7.54 24.83
CA GLY A 364 0.31 -6.68 25.90
C GLY A 364 -1.18 -6.91 26.08
N GLY A 365 -1.63 -7.11 27.32
CA GLY A 365 -3.03 -7.36 27.65
C GLY A 365 -3.59 -6.34 28.62
N SER A 366 -4.85 -5.99 28.44
CA SER A 366 -5.69 -5.28 29.41
C SER A 366 -7.04 -6.00 29.52
N ASN A 367 -8.02 -5.39 30.18
CA ASN A 367 -9.40 -5.87 30.19
C ASN A 367 -10.36 -4.70 29.95
N VAL A 368 -11.59 -4.97 29.49
CA VAL A 368 -12.56 -3.93 29.10
C VAL A 368 -12.81 -2.94 30.24
N ILE A 369 -12.86 -3.41 31.48
CA ILE A 369 -13.10 -2.56 32.65
C ILE A 369 -11.94 -1.57 32.84
N LEU A 370 -10.69 -2.06 32.79
CA LEU A 370 -9.52 -1.20 32.87
C LEU A 370 -9.42 -0.24 31.69
N ALA A 371 -9.77 -0.66 30.48
CA ALA A 371 -9.77 0.22 29.31
C ALA A 371 -10.80 1.36 29.45
N ILE A 372 -11.96 1.09 30.04
CA ILE A 372 -12.97 2.12 30.34
C ILE A 372 -12.46 3.07 31.43
N ILE A 373 -11.87 2.54 32.50
CA ILE A 373 -11.33 3.36 33.60
C ILE A 373 -10.15 4.22 33.11
N ASP A 374 -9.25 3.65 32.32
CA ASP A 374 -8.13 4.33 31.67
C ASP A 374 -8.62 5.51 30.84
N ASN A 375 -9.61 5.29 29.98
CA ASN A 375 -10.19 6.35 29.15
C ASN A 375 -10.82 7.48 29.98
N LEU A 376 -11.39 7.17 31.15
CA LEU A 376 -12.01 8.18 32.03
C LEU A 376 -10.99 9.00 32.84
N ILE A 377 -9.80 8.47 33.13
CA ILE A 377 -8.87 9.04 34.12
C ILE A 377 -7.56 9.51 33.50
N ASN A 378 -7.06 8.83 32.46
CA ASN A 378 -5.76 9.14 31.87
C ASN A 378 -5.83 10.29 30.87
N GLN A 379 -4.83 11.17 30.97
CA GLN A 379 -4.62 12.31 30.07
C GLN A 379 -3.41 12.11 29.14
N THR A 380 -2.74 10.96 29.23
CA THR A 380 -1.59 10.60 28.39
C THR A 380 -1.97 9.53 27.37
N ASP A 381 -1.14 9.36 26.33
CA ASP A 381 -1.30 8.30 25.33
C ASP A 381 -0.91 6.91 25.89
N ASP A 382 -0.39 6.85 27.12
CA ASP A 382 0.02 5.62 27.79
C ASP A 382 -1.19 4.76 28.18
N THR A 383 -1.11 3.46 27.91
CA THR A 383 -2.14 2.49 28.30
C THR A 383 -1.68 1.68 29.50
N TYR A 384 -2.54 1.49 30.51
CA TYR A 384 -2.27 0.53 31.57
C TYR A 384 -2.41 -0.91 31.08
N LEU A 385 -1.29 -1.64 31.10
CA LEU A 385 -1.25 -3.08 30.84
C LEU A 385 -1.48 -3.85 32.14
N SER A 386 -2.46 -4.74 32.16
CA SER A 386 -2.65 -5.69 33.26
C SER A 386 -1.88 -6.99 33.04
N HIS A 387 -1.55 -7.30 31.79
CA HIS A 387 -0.81 -8.49 31.43
C HIS A 387 0.26 -8.20 30.38
N TYR A 388 1.31 -9.02 30.39
CA TYR A 388 2.28 -9.10 29.31
C TYR A 388 2.65 -10.55 29.08
N GLY A 389 3.00 -10.90 27.85
CA GLY A 389 3.12 -12.31 27.50
C GLY A 389 3.79 -12.59 26.18
N LEU A 390 3.79 -13.88 25.84
CA LEU A 390 4.28 -14.41 24.59
C LEU A 390 3.19 -15.20 23.90
N SER A 391 3.23 -15.17 22.58
CA SER A 391 2.35 -15.94 21.74
C SER A 391 3.13 -16.61 20.62
N ALA A 392 2.81 -17.86 20.33
CA ALA A 392 3.36 -18.59 19.18
C ALA A 392 2.32 -19.52 18.56
N GLY A 393 2.32 -19.66 17.24
CA GLY A 393 1.36 -20.51 16.57
C GLY A 393 1.70 -20.84 15.12
N GLY A 394 0.89 -21.70 14.52
CA GLY A 394 0.96 -22.08 13.12
C GLY A 394 -0.36 -21.80 12.40
N TYR A 395 -0.30 -21.68 11.08
CA TYR A 395 -1.47 -21.51 10.24
C TYR A 395 -1.30 -22.19 8.89
N ALA A 396 -2.43 -22.50 8.26
CA ALA A 396 -2.53 -22.85 6.86
C ALA A 396 -3.64 -22.01 6.23
N SER A 397 -3.37 -21.41 5.08
CA SER A 397 -4.32 -20.57 4.35
C SER A 397 -4.38 -20.95 2.88
N TRP A 398 -5.55 -20.73 2.29
CA TRP A 398 -5.83 -21.03 0.90
C TRP A 398 -6.38 -19.79 0.18
N LEU A 399 -5.72 -19.41 -0.91
CA LEU A 399 -6.12 -18.30 -1.77
C LEU A 399 -7.35 -18.68 -2.61
N LEU A 400 -8.52 -18.20 -2.20
CA LEU A 400 -9.79 -18.44 -2.90
C LEU A 400 -9.89 -17.57 -4.16
N THR A 401 -9.77 -16.26 -3.98
CA THR A 401 -9.72 -15.27 -5.06
C THR A 401 -8.37 -14.55 -5.00
N ARG A 402 -8.04 -13.74 -6.00
CA ARG A 402 -6.80 -12.94 -5.95
C ARG A 402 -6.70 -12.06 -4.69
N ASP A 403 -7.84 -11.66 -4.11
CA ASP A 403 -7.97 -10.69 -3.02
C ASP A 403 -8.33 -11.31 -1.66
N MET A 404 -8.67 -12.60 -1.61
CA MET A 404 -9.18 -13.25 -0.40
C MET A 404 -8.57 -14.62 -0.14
N LYS A 405 -8.12 -14.85 1.11
CA LYS A 405 -7.68 -16.15 1.62
C LYS A 405 -8.61 -16.60 2.75
N LEU A 406 -8.84 -17.91 2.86
CA LEU A 406 -9.37 -18.51 4.09
C LEU A 406 -8.23 -19.20 4.83
N PHE A 407 -8.26 -19.19 6.16
CA PHE A 407 -7.23 -19.85 6.95
C PHE A 407 -7.79 -20.60 8.14
N VAL A 408 -7.01 -21.59 8.57
CA VAL A 408 -7.11 -22.26 9.85
C VAL A 408 -5.82 -21.98 10.64
N ASN A 409 -5.93 -21.83 11.96
CA ASN A 409 -4.79 -21.58 12.81
C ASN A 409 -4.83 -22.39 14.11
N ALA A 410 -3.66 -22.55 14.71
CA ALA A 410 -3.49 -23.00 16.08
C ALA A 410 -2.42 -22.13 16.75
N GLN A 411 -2.69 -21.61 17.95
CA GLN A 411 -1.80 -20.72 18.68
C GLN A 411 -1.81 -21.05 20.17
N LEU A 412 -0.67 -20.83 20.81
CA LEU A 412 -0.46 -20.91 22.24
C LEU A 412 -0.16 -19.52 22.75
N ASP A 413 -0.89 -19.10 23.78
CA ASP A 413 -0.70 -17.82 24.46
C ASP A 413 -0.32 -18.06 25.92
N PHE A 414 0.58 -17.24 26.43
CA PHE A 414 0.96 -17.23 27.83
C PHE A 414 1.11 -15.79 28.31
N MET A 415 0.26 -15.38 29.26
CA MET A 415 0.06 -14.01 29.71
C MET A 415 0.30 -13.93 31.23
N LEU A 416 1.37 -13.26 31.63
CA LEU A 416 1.70 -12.99 33.03
C LEU A 416 0.90 -11.80 33.54
N GLY A 417 0.18 -11.99 34.64
CA GLY A 417 -0.56 -10.94 35.31
C GLY A 417 0.35 -10.07 36.18
N VAL A 418 0.26 -8.74 36.05
CA VAL A 418 1.14 -7.80 36.79
C VAL A 418 0.87 -7.80 38.29
N LEU A 419 -0.36 -8.12 38.71
CA LEU A 419 -0.77 -8.19 40.12
C LEU A 419 -1.13 -9.62 40.55
N ASP A 420 -0.64 -10.62 39.81
CA ASP A 420 -0.90 -12.02 40.12
C ASP A 420 -0.38 -12.39 41.53
N GLY A 421 -1.17 -13.17 42.26
CA GLY A 421 -0.86 -13.56 43.65
C GLY A 421 -1.04 -12.47 44.72
N LEU A 422 -1.44 -11.24 44.35
CA LEU A 422 -1.68 -10.13 45.30
C LEU A 422 -3.15 -10.00 45.76
N GLY A 423 -4.01 -10.94 45.37
CA GLY A 423 -5.44 -10.91 45.73
C GLY A 423 -6.24 -9.84 44.99
N ALA A 424 -5.74 -9.31 43.87
CA ALA A 424 -6.39 -8.28 43.07
C ALA A 424 -7.59 -8.77 42.24
N GLY A 425 -7.91 -10.08 42.30
CA GLY A 425 -9.03 -10.70 41.60
C GLY A 425 -8.64 -11.34 40.27
N GLU A 426 -9.55 -12.13 39.69
CA GLU A 426 -9.28 -12.96 38.49
C GLU A 426 -8.89 -12.17 37.24
N ALA A 427 -9.28 -10.91 37.15
CA ALA A 427 -8.95 -10.00 36.05
C ALA A 427 -7.45 -9.63 36.00
N TRP A 428 -6.64 -10.06 36.97
CA TRP A 428 -5.20 -9.81 37.07
C TRP A 428 -4.36 -11.09 37.18
N ASN A 429 -4.99 -12.26 37.18
CA ASN A 429 -4.29 -13.53 37.33
C ASN A 429 -3.61 -13.92 36.03
N THR A 430 -2.44 -14.54 36.14
CA THR A 430 -1.76 -15.16 34.98
C THR A 430 -2.70 -16.14 34.30
N TYR A 431 -2.76 -16.08 32.97
CA TYR A 431 -3.52 -17.01 32.17
C TYR A 431 -2.73 -17.44 30.94
N GLY A 432 -3.04 -18.62 30.43
CA GLY A 432 -2.50 -19.12 29.19
C GLY A 432 -3.49 -20.08 28.56
N GLY A 433 -3.32 -20.35 27.28
CA GLY A 433 -4.28 -21.17 26.57
C GLY A 433 -3.86 -21.54 25.18
N ILE A 434 -4.43 -22.63 24.70
CA ILE A 434 -4.32 -23.09 23.33
C ILE A 434 -5.58 -22.64 22.61
N GLN A 435 -5.41 -22.05 21.44
CA GLN A 435 -6.49 -21.63 20.59
C GLN A 435 -6.40 -22.26 19.22
N ILE A 436 -7.56 -22.64 18.69
CA ILE A 436 -7.74 -23.18 17.35
C ILE A 436 -8.88 -22.42 16.71
N GLY A 437 -8.69 -21.96 15.48
CA GLY A 437 -9.72 -21.18 14.84
C GLY A 437 -9.59 -21.06 13.35
N VAL A 438 -10.49 -20.25 12.81
CA VAL A 438 -10.65 -20.02 11.39
C VAL A 438 -10.81 -18.53 11.14
N GLY A 439 -10.53 -18.12 9.91
CA GLY A 439 -10.72 -16.73 9.52
C GLY A 439 -10.59 -16.50 8.03
N ALA A 440 -10.73 -15.23 7.66
CA ALA A 440 -10.56 -14.74 6.30
C ALA A 440 -9.57 -13.58 6.29
N THR A 441 -8.67 -13.60 5.31
CA THR A 441 -7.72 -12.52 5.04
C THR A 441 -8.12 -11.82 3.76
N PHE A 442 -8.18 -10.49 3.80
CA PHE A 442 -8.38 -9.60 2.67
C PHE A 442 -7.06 -8.89 2.37
N LYS A 443 -6.61 -8.99 1.12
CA LYS A 443 -5.42 -8.28 0.66
C LYS A 443 -5.77 -6.85 0.31
N LEU A 444 -5.12 -5.88 0.96
CA LEU A 444 -5.35 -4.46 0.74
C LEU A 444 -4.28 -3.87 -0.16
#